data_AF-A0A8U0FQK9-F1
#
_entry.id   AF-A0A8U0FQK9-F1
#
_cell.length_a   1.000
_cell.length_b   1.000
_cell.length_c   1.000
_cell.angle_alpha   90.00
_cell.angle_beta   90.00
_cell.angle_gamma   90.00
#
_symmetry.space_group_name_H-M   'P 1'
#
loop_
_entity.id
_entity.type
_entity.pdbx_description
1 polymer ?
#
loop_
_entity_poly.entity_id
_entity_poly.type
_entity_poly.pdbx_seq_one_letter_code
_entity_poly.pdbx_strand_id
1 'polypeptide(L)'
;MQRYHPNLAARTRFVNPLIVLNYLRSDDDGVVRTEFQRIVDDDNGNDAADFLFLLVINADPEDPNSLGNHWSLLFVDRSDRGRPVAYHYDSYGGLNNKDAEHPASRLDLRLEPAWPGSGTAMIAASSWWTARGRWLGNWSKDGSHTC
;
A
#
# COMPACT_ATOMS: atom_id res chain seq x y z
N MET A 1 -12.37 15.36 -2.07
CA MET A 1 -12.63 14.58 -0.84
C MET A 1 -13.15 15.43 0.32
N GLN A 2 -12.43 16.46 0.78
CA GLN A 2 -12.77 17.22 1.99
C GLN A 2 -14.19 17.83 2.00
N ARG A 3 -14.69 18.36 0.87
CA ARG A 3 -16.05 18.95 0.78
C ARG A 3 -17.19 17.94 0.94
N TYR A 4 -17.00 16.69 0.52
CA TYR A 4 -18.08 15.69 0.45
C TYR A 4 -17.94 14.59 1.52
N HIS A 5 -16.71 14.30 1.95
CA HIS A 5 -16.41 13.29 2.98
C HIS A 5 -15.30 13.81 3.93
N PRO A 6 -15.59 14.83 4.75
CA PRO A 6 -14.60 15.46 5.63
C PRO A 6 -13.99 14.47 6.63
N ASN A 7 -14.81 13.59 7.22
CA ASN A 7 -14.32 12.58 8.17
C ASN A 7 -13.35 11.58 7.51
N LEU A 8 -13.65 11.14 6.29
CA LEU A 8 -12.75 10.24 5.56
C LEU A 8 -11.46 10.97 5.18
N ALA A 9 -11.56 12.22 4.73
CA ALA A 9 -10.39 13.03 4.39
C ALA A 9 -9.50 13.28 5.61
N ALA A 10 -10.07 13.57 6.78
CA ALA A 10 -9.34 13.76 8.02
C ALA A 10 -8.57 12.50 8.47
N ARG A 11 -9.11 11.32 8.15
CA ARG A 11 -8.53 10.01 8.49
C ARG A 11 -7.60 9.45 7.41
N THR A 12 -7.39 10.17 6.31
CA THR A 12 -6.54 9.70 5.19
C THR A 12 -5.24 10.49 5.13
N ARG A 13 -4.12 9.81 4.85
CA ARG A 13 -2.81 10.42 4.63
C ARG A 13 -2.19 9.92 3.33
N PHE A 14 -1.71 10.86 2.53
CA PHE A 14 -0.79 10.59 1.43
C PHE A 14 0.62 10.91 1.96
N VAL A 15 1.42 9.88 2.16
CA VAL A 15 2.74 10.02 2.81
C VAL A 15 3.74 10.53 1.79
N ASN A 16 4.56 11.51 2.17
CA ASN A 16 5.62 12.01 1.32
C ASN A 16 6.60 10.86 0.99
N PRO A 17 6.89 10.58 -0.29
CA PRO A 17 7.79 9.49 -0.69
C PRO A 17 9.17 9.52 -0.03
N LEU A 18 9.69 10.72 0.25
CA LEU A 18 10.98 10.88 0.92
C LEU A 18 10.93 10.45 2.39
N ILE A 19 9.75 10.51 3.03
CA ILE A 19 9.57 9.97 4.38
C ILE A 19 9.62 8.45 4.34
N VAL A 20 8.95 7.82 3.36
CA VAL A 20 8.98 6.37 3.17
C VAL A 20 10.41 5.90 2.91
N LEU A 21 11.11 6.55 1.97
CA LEU A 21 12.47 6.20 1.57
C LEU A 21 13.51 6.37 2.69
N ASN A 22 13.52 7.52 3.38
CA ASN A 22 14.61 7.84 4.31
C ASN A 22 14.34 7.46 5.76
N TYR A 23 13.07 7.28 6.15
CA TYR A 23 12.72 7.07 7.56
C TYR A 23 11.97 5.76 7.80
N LEU A 24 10.93 5.46 7.02
CA LEU A 24 10.17 4.20 7.23
C LEU A 24 10.92 2.96 6.75
N ARG A 25 11.91 3.13 5.85
CA ARG A 25 12.87 2.09 5.44
C ARG A 25 14.19 2.13 6.22
N SER A 26 14.27 2.94 7.29
CA SER A 26 15.45 2.97 8.16
C SER A 26 15.58 1.67 8.96
N ASP A 27 16.81 1.25 9.21
CA ASP A 27 17.08 0.12 10.10
C ASP A 27 16.95 0.45 11.60
N ASP A 28 16.75 1.73 11.95
CA ASP A 28 16.51 2.19 13.31
C ASP A 28 15.00 2.19 13.63
N ASP A 29 14.56 1.23 14.45
CA ASP A 29 13.16 1.10 14.90
C ASP A 29 12.63 2.36 15.60
N GLY A 30 13.50 3.10 16.30
CA GLY A 30 13.15 4.36 16.96
C GLY A 30 12.80 5.44 15.96
N VAL A 31 13.57 5.54 14.86
CA VAL A 31 13.31 6.47 13.76
C VAL A 31 12.00 6.08 13.05
N VAL A 32 11.84 4.81 12.68
CA VAL A 32 10.64 4.30 12.01
C VAL A 32 9.40 4.61 12.85
N ARG A 33 9.41 4.28 14.15
CA ARG A 33 8.27 4.49 15.04
C ARG A 33 7.96 5.97 15.25
N THR A 34 8.98 6.82 15.40
CA THR A 34 8.81 8.26 15.60
C THR A 34 8.17 8.91 14.38
N GLU A 35 8.65 8.61 13.17
CA GLU A 35 8.06 9.17 11.96
C GLU A 35 6.68 8.59 11.66
N PHE A 36 6.46 7.31 11.95
CA PHE A 36 5.12 6.74 11.82
C PHE A 36 4.12 7.42 12.74
N GLN A 37 4.46 7.71 14.00
CA GLN A 37 3.61 8.48 14.92
C GLN A 37 3.28 9.86 14.35
N ARG A 38 4.28 10.59 13.82
CA ARG A 38 4.05 11.90 13.18
C ARG A 38 3.14 11.84 11.96
N ILE A 39 3.15 10.74 11.20
CA ILE A 39 2.25 10.55 10.06
C ILE A 39 0.81 10.39 10.52
N VAL A 40 0.61 9.64 11.62
CA VAL A 40 -0.72 9.18 12.01
C VAL A 40 -1.43 10.10 12.99
N ASP A 41 -0.67 10.85 13.78
CA ASP A 41 -1.21 11.80 14.73
C ASP A 41 -1.72 13.07 14.02
N ASP A 42 -2.75 13.70 14.57
CA ASP A 42 -3.19 15.04 14.20
C ASP A 42 -2.41 16.13 14.96
N ASP A 43 -2.71 17.41 14.69
CA ASP A 43 -2.08 18.55 15.36
C ASP A 43 -2.34 18.59 16.88
N ASN A 44 -3.30 17.80 17.37
CA ASN A 44 -3.64 17.66 18.77
C ASN A 44 -2.95 16.44 19.43
N GLY A 45 -2.17 15.67 18.67
CA GLY A 45 -1.50 14.45 19.14
C GLY A 45 -2.43 13.25 19.26
N ASN A 46 -3.60 13.27 18.62
CA ASN A 46 -4.47 12.11 18.55
C ASN A 46 -4.10 11.25 17.35
N ASP A 47 -3.93 9.95 17.54
CA ASP A 47 -3.86 8.99 16.44
C ASP A 47 -5.15 9.10 15.61
N ALA A 48 -5.07 9.68 14.42
CA ALA A 48 -6.22 10.13 13.63
C ALA A 48 -6.25 9.51 12.23
N ALA A 49 -5.11 9.09 11.69
CA ALA A 49 -5.01 8.56 10.35
C ALA A 49 -5.23 7.04 10.30
N ASP A 50 -6.30 6.62 9.66
CA ASP A 50 -6.62 5.21 9.50
C ASP A 50 -6.28 4.68 8.10
N PHE A 51 -6.14 5.54 7.09
CA PHE A 51 -5.83 5.13 5.72
C PHE A 51 -4.56 5.82 5.25
N LEU A 52 -3.50 5.04 5.02
CA LEU A 52 -2.21 5.57 4.61
C LEU A 52 -1.84 5.08 3.21
N PHE A 53 -1.44 6.00 2.34
CA PHE A 53 -0.92 5.71 1.01
C PHE A 53 0.58 6.01 1.00
N LEU A 54 1.39 4.95 1.02
CA LEU A 54 2.85 5.04 1.03
C LEU A 54 3.37 4.72 -0.38
N LEU A 55 3.97 5.71 -1.03
CA LEU A 55 4.65 5.50 -2.30
C LEU A 55 6.04 4.90 -2.03
N VAL A 56 6.29 3.73 -2.59
CA VAL A 56 7.54 2.98 -2.44
C VAL A 56 8.32 3.06 -3.76
N ILE A 57 9.58 3.49 -3.68
CA ILE A 57 10.55 3.48 -4.78
C ILE A 57 11.70 2.54 -4.44
N ASN A 58 12.20 1.77 -5.41
CA ASN A 58 13.41 0.93 -5.28
C ASN A 58 14.73 1.71 -5.31
N ALA A 59 14.75 2.92 -4.74
CA ALA A 59 15.98 3.67 -4.51
C ALA A 59 16.67 3.15 -3.25
N ASP A 60 17.98 3.37 -3.14
CA ASP A 60 18.73 3.15 -1.91
C ASP A 60 19.09 4.52 -1.30
N PRO A 61 18.62 4.85 -0.08
CA PRO A 61 18.94 6.12 0.56
C PRO A 61 20.43 6.26 0.93
N GLU A 62 21.19 5.16 1.00
CA GLU A 62 22.62 5.17 1.37
C GLU A 62 23.56 5.21 0.16
N ASP A 63 23.08 4.81 -1.04
CA ASP A 63 23.84 4.89 -2.28
C ASP A 63 23.31 6.03 -3.18
N PRO A 64 24.05 7.16 -3.33
CA PRO A 64 23.61 8.28 -4.15
C PRO A 64 23.49 7.95 -5.65
N ASN A 65 24.01 6.80 -6.11
CA ASN A 65 23.87 6.34 -7.49
C ASN A 65 22.61 5.48 -7.69
N SER A 66 21.99 5.01 -6.60
CA SER A 66 20.78 4.19 -6.63
C SER A 66 19.53 5.06 -6.52
N LEU A 67 19.23 5.78 -7.61
CA LEU A 67 18.11 6.74 -7.66
C LEU A 67 16.72 6.08 -7.72
N GLY A 68 16.65 4.76 -7.91
CA GLY A 68 15.41 4.04 -8.17
C GLY A 68 14.83 4.32 -9.55
N ASN A 69 14.05 3.36 -10.07
CA ASN A 69 13.43 3.44 -11.39
C ASN A 69 12.01 2.87 -11.43
N HIS A 70 11.52 2.33 -10.31
CA HIS A 70 10.22 1.70 -10.24
C HIS A 70 9.46 2.12 -9.00
N TRP A 71 8.19 2.45 -9.20
CA TRP A 71 7.27 2.86 -8.15
C TRP A 71 6.21 1.80 -7.92
N SER A 72 5.89 1.58 -6.65
CA SER A 72 4.77 0.76 -6.20
C SER A 72 4.02 1.47 -5.08
N LEU A 73 2.86 0.96 -4.70
CA LEU A 73 2.05 1.50 -3.60
C LEU A 73 1.95 0.48 -2.47
N LEU A 74 2.24 0.93 -1.25
CA LEU A 74 1.86 0.22 -0.03
C LEU A 74 0.67 0.97 0.61
N PHE A 75 -0.50 0.35 0.59
CA PHE A 75 -1.70 0.87 1.23
C PHE A 75 -1.84 0.25 2.62
N VAL A 76 -2.01 1.08 3.66
CA VAL A 76 -2.22 0.62 5.03
C VAL A 76 -3.64 1.00 5.49
N ASP A 77 -4.40 -0.01 5.88
CA ASP A 77 -5.71 0.11 6.52
C ASP A 77 -5.55 -0.15 8.02
N ARG A 78 -5.75 0.90 8.82
CA ARG A 78 -5.73 0.91 10.28
C ARG A 78 -7.12 1.21 10.85
N SER A 79 -8.18 1.02 10.08
CA SER A 79 -9.56 1.25 10.56
C SER A 79 -9.90 0.37 11.78
N ASP A 80 -9.31 -0.83 11.85
CA ASP A 80 -9.10 -1.58 13.10
C ASP A 80 -7.65 -1.40 13.56
N ARG A 81 -7.44 -0.47 14.50
CA ARG A 81 -6.10 -0.11 14.99
C ARG A 81 -5.40 -1.21 15.77
N GLY A 82 -6.15 -2.17 16.31
CA GLY A 82 -5.56 -3.34 16.99
C GLY A 82 -5.00 -4.36 16.00
N ARG A 83 -5.39 -4.27 14.71
CA ARG A 83 -5.07 -5.23 13.66
C ARG A 83 -4.89 -4.55 12.30
N PRO A 84 -3.93 -3.62 12.16
CA PRO A 84 -3.71 -2.94 10.90
C PRO A 84 -3.24 -3.92 9.81
N VAL A 85 -3.67 -3.67 8.58
CA VAL A 85 -3.38 -4.51 7.42
C VAL A 85 -2.74 -3.67 6.33
N ALA A 86 -1.74 -4.21 5.66
CA ALA A 86 -1.08 -3.57 4.54
C ALA A 86 -1.26 -4.39 3.25
N TYR A 87 -1.41 -3.67 2.13
CA TYR A 87 -1.57 -4.24 0.80
C TYR A 87 -0.54 -3.60 -0.13
N HIS A 88 0.29 -4.44 -0.76
CA HIS A 88 1.29 -3.97 -1.71
C HIS A 88 0.81 -4.15 -3.15
N TYR A 89 0.76 -3.05 -3.88
CA TYR A 89 0.39 -3.00 -5.29
C TYR A 89 1.63 -2.65 -6.11
N ASP A 90 2.12 -3.65 -6.83
CA ASP A 90 3.25 -3.52 -7.75
C ASP A 90 2.79 -3.85 -9.17
N SER A 91 2.90 -2.86 -10.06
CA SER A 91 2.49 -2.98 -11.46
C SER A 91 3.48 -3.76 -12.32
N TYR A 92 4.68 -4.06 -11.81
CA TYR A 92 5.75 -4.68 -12.58
C TYR A 92 6.48 -5.75 -11.77
N GLY A 93 5.94 -6.97 -11.80
CA GLY A 93 6.67 -8.19 -11.44
C GLY A 93 7.18 -8.28 -10.00
N GLY A 94 6.67 -7.46 -9.08
CA GLY A 94 7.08 -7.47 -7.67
C GLY A 94 8.48 -6.92 -7.42
N LEU A 95 8.97 -6.02 -8.29
CA LEU A 95 10.28 -5.39 -8.14
C LEU A 95 10.48 -4.71 -6.78
N ASN A 96 9.41 -4.18 -6.19
CA ASN A 96 9.47 -3.48 -4.90
C ASN A 96 8.98 -4.34 -3.73
N ASN A 97 8.85 -5.67 -3.88
CA ASN A 97 8.35 -6.54 -2.81
C ASN A 97 9.17 -6.36 -1.52
N LYS A 98 10.51 -6.44 -1.62
CA LYS A 98 11.40 -6.26 -0.46
C LYS A 98 11.31 -4.84 0.12
N ASP A 99 11.22 -3.84 -0.75
CA ASP A 99 11.15 -2.44 -0.36
C ASP A 99 9.83 -2.09 0.35
N ALA A 100 8.75 -2.80 0.03
CA ALA A 100 7.45 -2.69 0.71
C ALA A 100 7.35 -3.58 1.95
N GLU A 101 7.99 -4.76 1.94
CA GLU A 101 8.09 -5.67 3.08
C GLU A 101 8.85 -5.06 4.26
N HIS A 102 9.90 -4.28 3.98
CA HIS A 102 10.72 -3.67 5.01
C HIS A 102 9.90 -2.76 5.96
N PRO A 103 9.25 -1.67 5.51
CA PRO A 103 8.48 -0.81 6.40
C PRO A 103 7.29 -1.55 7.02
N ALA A 104 6.67 -2.49 6.30
CA ALA A 104 5.56 -3.27 6.85
C ALA A 104 5.99 -4.14 8.02
N SER A 105 7.13 -4.83 7.92
CA SER A 105 7.67 -5.68 8.99
C SER A 105 8.06 -4.87 10.21
N ARG A 106 8.74 -3.74 10.02
CA ARG A 106 9.17 -2.83 11.09
C ARG A 106 7.99 -2.22 11.85
N LEU A 107 6.87 -2.01 11.17
CA LEU A 107 5.63 -1.46 11.73
C LEU A 107 4.66 -2.54 12.23
N ASP A 108 5.06 -3.83 12.24
CA ASP A 108 4.22 -4.97 12.61
C ASP A 108 2.88 -5.00 11.82
N LEU A 109 2.94 -4.61 10.55
CA LEU A 109 1.79 -4.60 9.65
C LEU A 109 1.65 -5.98 9.02
N ARG A 110 0.44 -6.54 9.11
CA ARG A 110 0.13 -7.77 8.40
C ARG A 110 -0.01 -7.49 6.91
N LEU A 111 0.95 -7.94 6.11
CA LEU A 111 0.88 -7.89 4.66
C LEU A 111 -0.10 -8.94 4.12
N GLU A 112 -1.05 -8.48 3.32
CA GLU A 112 -2.00 -9.31 2.58
C GLU A 112 -1.79 -9.12 1.08
N PRO A 113 -2.04 -10.14 0.26
CA PRO A 113 -2.00 -9.99 -1.18
C PRO A 113 -3.04 -8.95 -1.63
N ALA A 114 -2.58 -7.94 -2.38
CA ALA A 114 -3.45 -6.94 -2.98
C ALA A 114 -4.48 -7.53 -3.95
N TRP A 115 -4.21 -8.73 -4.48
CA TRP A 115 -5.12 -9.51 -5.28
C TRP A 115 -4.95 -11.02 -5.00
N PRO A 116 -6.01 -11.78 -4.68
CA PRO A 116 -5.91 -13.22 -4.45
C PRO A 116 -5.50 -14.05 -5.68
N GLY A 117 -5.36 -13.45 -6.86
CA GLY A 117 -5.07 -14.14 -8.12
C GLY A 117 -3.66 -13.97 -8.68
N SER A 118 -2.73 -13.27 -8.01
CA SER A 118 -1.38 -13.00 -8.54
C SER A 118 -0.28 -13.90 -7.98
N GLY A 119 -0.60 -14.89 -7.15
CA GLY A 119 0.36 -15.85 -6.62
C GLY A 119 -0.19 -17.27 -6.61
N THR A 120 0.11 -18.03 -7.66
CA THR A 120 -0.22 -19.46 -7.83
C THR A 120 -1.73 -19.77 -7.85
N ALA A 121 -2.20 -20.45 -8.89
CA ALA A 121 -3.59 -20.90 -8.98
C ALA A 121 -3.94 -21.81 -7.79
N MET A 122 -4.56 -21.27 -6.75
CA MET A 122 -5.40 -22.04 -5.84
C MET A 122 -6.85 -21.80 -6.23
N ILE A 123 -7.43 -22.81 -6.91
CA ILE A 123 -8.87 -22.94 -7.09
C ILE A 123 -9.45 -23.18 -5.69
N ALA A 124 -9.73 -22.12 -4.96
CA ALA A 124 -10.72 -22.13 -3.91
C ALA A 124 -11.96 -21.47 -4.50
N ALA A 125 -13.01 -22.26 -4.75
CA ALA A 125 -14.31 -21.75 -5.11
C ALA A 125 -14.82 -20.85 -3.98
N SER A 126 -14.57 -19.55 -4.08
CA SER A 126 -15.02 -18.57 -3.11
C SER A 126 -16.33 -17.96 -3.61
N SER A 127 -17.38 -18.24 -2.86
CA SER A 127 -18.80 -17.97 -3.12
C SER A 127 -19.20 -16.48 -3.03
N TRP A 128 -18.29 -15.56 -3.33
CA TRP A 128 -18.50 -14.12 -3.10
C TRP A 128 -19.03 -13.36 -4.32
N TRP A 129 -19.27 -14.02 -5.45
CA TRP A 129 -19.65 -13.36 -6.72
C TRP A 129 -21.13 -13.46 -7.11
N THR A 130 -22.03 -14.01 -6.29
CA THR A 130 -23.45 -14.15 -6.68
C THR A 130 -24.35 -12.97 -6.27
N ALA A 131 -23.83 -11.91 -5.64
CA ALA A 131 -24.69 -10.83 -5.12
C ALA A 131 -24.16 -9.41 -5.35
N ARG A 132 -23.99 -9.02 -6.62
CA ARG A 132 -24.43 -7.71 -7.15
C ARG A 132 -24.08 -7.64 -8.63
N GLY A 133 -25.03 -8.07 -9.44
CA GLY A 133 -25.00 -7.82 -10.86
C GLY A 133 -25.30 -6.36 -11.19
N ARG A 134 -24.85 -6.02 -12.40
CA ARG A 134 -25.28 -4.93 -13.27
C ARG A 134 -24.46 -3.65 -13.13
N TRP A 135 -23.53 -3.53 -14.08
CA TRP A 135 -22.93 -2.36 -14.70
C TRP A 135 -21.43 -2.60 -14.83
N LEU A 136 -21.01 -3.13 -15.97
CA LEU A 136 -19.81 -2.76 -16.74
C LEU A 136 -19.82 -3.62 -18.01
N GLY A 137 -19.68 -2.95 -19.15
CA GLY A 137 -19.84 -3.52 -20.48
C GLY A 137 -18.74 -4.51 -20.87
N ASN A 138 -19.08 -5.40 -21.79
CA ASN A 138 -18.20 -6.38 -22.42
C ASN A 138 -16.94 -5.73 -22.99
N TRP A 139 -15.78 -6.16 -22.50
CA TRP A 139 -14.56 -6.17 -23.30
C TRP A 139 -14.32 -7.61 -23.75
N SER A 140 -14.74 -7.92 -24.99
CA SER A 140 -14.36 -9.15 -25.67
C SER A 140 -12.85 -9.15 -25.87
N LYS A 141 -12.20 -10.25 -25.47
CA LYS A 141 -10.85 -10.57 -25.90
C LYS A 141 -10.95 -11.18 -27.29
N ASP A 142 -10.64 -10.39 -28.31
CA ASP A 142 -10.34 -10.94 -29.64
C ASP A 142 -9.03 -10.33 -30.13
N GLY A 143 -8.03 -11.19 -30.23
CA GLY A 143 -6.68 -10.79 -30.60
C GLY A 143 -5.70 -11.96 -30.71
N SER A 144 -6.18 -13.12 -31.15
CA SER A 144 -5.34 -14.11 -31.81
C SER A 144 -5.84 -14.23 -33.23
N HIS A 145 -5.02 -13.89 -34.23
CA HIS A 145 -4.77 -14.70 -35.41
C HIS A 145 -3.60 -14.11 -36.21
N THR A 146 -2.62 -14.98 -36.42
CA THR A 146 -1.58 -15.05 -37.45
C THR A 146 -1.87 -14.33 -38.77
N CYS A 147 -0.88 -13.56 -39.25
CA CYS A 147 -0.11 -13.77 -40.48
C CYS A 147 1.19 -12.96 -40.39
#